data_AF-A0A935QEX7-F1
#
_entry.id   AF-A0A935QEX7-F1
#
_cell.length_a   1.000
_cell.length_b   1.000
_cell.length_c   1.000
_cell.angle_alpha   90.00
_cell.angle_beta   90.00
_cell.angle_gamma   90.00
#
_symmetry.space_group_name_H-M   'P 1'
#
loop_
_entity.id
_entity.type
_entity.pdbx_description
1 polymer ?
#
loop_
_entity_poly.entity_id
_entity_poly.type
_entity_poly.pdbx_seq_one_letter_code
_entity_poly.pdbx_strand_id
1 'polypeptide(L)'
;MSRESVVLNPGVAFCFRRFHGLVTRLVQDAWIRFVRNRPANQPLLGEAVDLGAFLFGSERANLDLYRPLLVEMQGNTCFYCTARLGRSDVDHFIPWSKYPHDLGHNFVLACAPCNHSKRDLLADHRHRERWLRRNQDKGAQMSAEFQDLRLPHDLTGSLTVAACSLFPGRCRRGPLVECRIIPMAEPRR
;
A
#
# COMPACT_ATOMS: atom_id res chain seq x y z
N MET A 1 28.66 -4.44 -19.68
CA MET A 1 27.70 -4.18 -18.58
C MET A 1 27.76 -5.36 -17.63
N SER A 2 28.42 -5.24 -16.47
CA SER A 2 28.46 -6.31 -15.46
C SER A 2 27.09 -6.44 -14.81
N ARG A 3 26.53 -7.65 -14.78
CA ARG A 3 25.37 -7.94 -13.93
C ARG A 3 25.88 -7.99 -12.49
N GLU A 4 25.45 -7.05 -11.65
CA GLU A 4 25.70 -7.08 -10.20
C GLU A 4 24.88 -8.21 -9.59
N SER A 5 25.40 -9.44 -9.66
CA SER A 5 24.80 -10.59 -8.99
C SER A 5 25.51 -10.85 -7.67
N VAL A 6 24.74 -11.03 -6.60
CA VAL A 6 25.25 -11.53 -5.32
C VAL A 6 25.23 -13.05 -5.35
N VAL A 7 26.40 -13.67 -5.22
CA VAL A 7 26.53 -15.13 -5.08
C VAL A 7 26.53 -15.47 -3.59
N LEU A 8 25.55 -16.26 -3.15
CA LEU A 8 25.44 -16.69 -1.77
C LEU A 8 26.30 -17.93 -1.53
N ASN A 9 27.02 -17.96 -0.41
CA ASN A 9 27.74 -19.17 0.02
C ASN A 9 26.75 -20.32 0.32
N PRO A 10 27.21 -21.59 0.23
CA PRO A 10 26.39 -22.75 0.59
C PRO A 10 25.76 -22.59 1.98
N GLY A 11 24.47 -22.91 2.10
CA GLY A 11 23.71 -22.82 3.35
C GLY A 11 23.17 -21.42 3.71
N VAL A 12 23.69 -20.34 3.10
CA VAL A 12 23.23 -18.96 3.41
C VAL A 12 21.76 -18.75 3.07
N ALA A 13 21.30 -19.24 1.92
CA ALA A 13 19.88 -19.14 1.53
C ALA A 13 18.96 -19.89 2.51
N PHE A 14 19.41 -21.04 3.02
CA PHE A 14 18.67 -21.80 4.03
C PHE A 14 18.58 -21.01 5.35
N CYS A 15 19.70 -20.42 5.80
CA CYS A 15 19.74 -19.58 7.00
C CYS A 15 18.83 -18.35 6.86
N PHE A 16 18.86 -17.65 5.71
CA PHE A 16 17.94 -16.53 5.47
C PHE A 16 16.48 -16.96 5.55
N ARG A 17 16.11 -18.10 4.97
CA ARG A 17 14.74 -18.61 5.10
C ARG A 17 14.40 -18.97 6.54
N ARG A 18 15.30 -19.66 7.25
CA ARG A 18 15.07 -20.14 8.63
C ARG A 18 14.96 -19.00 9.66
N PHE A 19 15.73 -17.94 9.45
CA PHE A 19 15.86 -16.81 10.37
C PHE A 19 15.30 -15.50 9.79
N HIS A 20 14.46 -15.58 8.75
CA HIS A 20 14.01 -14.41 7.99
C HIS A 20 13.44 -13.33 8.92
N GLY A 21 12.57 -13.69 9.86
CA GLY A 21 11.95 -12.70 10.76
C GLY A 21 12.94 -12.03 11.73
N LEU A 22 14.04 -12.71 12.09
CA LEU A 22 15.10 -12.10 12.89
C LEU A 22 15.97 -11.19 12.03
N VAL A 23 16.41 -11.68 10.86
CA VAL A 23 17.25 -10.92 9.94
C VAL A 23 16.54 -9.66 9.47
N THR A 24 15.26 -9.75 9.09
CA THR A 24 14.45 -8.60 8.69
C THR A 24 14.39 -7.55 9.78
N ARG A 25 14.09 -7.92 11.03
CA ARG A 25 14.07 -6.96 12.16
C ARG A 25 15.42 -6.28 12.38
N LEU A 26 16.50 -7.06 12.38
CA LEU A 26 17.86 -6.51 12.56
C LEU A 26 18.24 -5.52 11.45
N VAL A 27 17.91 -5.85 10.20
CA VAL A 27 18.15 -4.97 9.05
C VAL A 27 17.30 -3.71 9.13
N GLN A 28 16.02 -3.84 9.48
CA GLN A 28 15.11 -2.71 9.66
C GLN A 28 15.59 -1.76 10.76
N ASP A 29 15.95 -2.29 11.94
CA ASP A 29 16.47 -1.51 13.06
C ASP A 29 17.80 -0.81 12.73
N ALA A 30 18.71 -1.52 12.05
CA ALA A 30 19.97 -0.94 11.60
C ALA A 30 19.73 0.20 10.60
N TRP A 31 18.77 0.04 9.69
CA TRP A 31 18.43 1.04 8.69
C TRP A 31 17.74 2.27 9.31
N ILE A 32 16.80 2.10 10.24
CA ILE A 32 16.20 3.22 10.99
C ILE A 32 17.28 4.03 11.69
N ARG A 33 18.20 3.36 12.41
CA ARG A 33 19.33 4.03 13.08
C ARG A 33 20.20 4.78 12.08
N PHE A 34 20.53 4.15 10.94
CA PHE A 34 21.32 4.78 9.90
C PHE A 34 20.65 6.04 9.33
N VAL A 35 19.35 5.97 9.01
CA VAL A 35 18.59 7.11 8.46
C VAL A 35 18.48 8.24 9.48
N ARG A 36 18.22 7.94 10.76
CA ARG A 36 18.16 8.93 11.85
C ARG A 36 19.50 9.60 12.12
N ASN A 37 20.59 8.82 12.12
CA ASN A 37 21.91 9.34 12.50
C ASN A 37 22.59 10.14 11.38
N ARG A 38 21.94 10.33 10.22
CA ARG A 38 22.46 11.15 9.14
C ARG A 38 22.06 12.62 9.35
N PRO A 39 23.00 13.56 9.57
CA PRO A 39 22.67 14.95 9.89
C PRO A 39 21.79 15.65 8.84
N ALA A 40 21.96 15.31 7.57
CA ALA A 40 21.15 15.85 6.47
C ALA A 40 19.66 15.48 6.55
N ASN A 41 19.31 14.40 7.27
CA ASN A 41 17.93 13.95 7.41
C ASN A 41 17.24 14.59 8.63
N GLN A 42 17.99 15.14 9.58
CA GLN A 42 17.45 15.67 10.84
C GLN A 42 16.40 16.77 10.64
N PRO A 43 16.55 17.74 9.71
CA PRO A 43 15.52 18.75 9.48
C PRO A 43 14.20 18.20 8.90
N LEU A 44 14.25 17.00 8.30
CA LEU A 44 13.10 16.35 7.64
C LEU A 44 12.39 15.36 8.57
N LEU A 45 13.13 14.78 9.52
CA LEU A 45 12.64 13.82 10.50
C LEU A 45 12.16 14.57 11.74
N GLY A 46 10.95 15.13 11.69
CA GLY A 46 10.33 15.75 12.86
C GLY A 46 10.16 14.76 14.03
N GLU A 47 10.00 15.27 15.26
CA GLU A 47 10.01 14.45 16.49
C GLU A 47 8.92 13.36 16.57
N ALA A 48 7.85 13.49 15.79
CA ALA A 48 6.66 12.63 15.89
C ALA A 48 6.56 11.51 14.85
N VAL A 49 7.52 11.39 13.92
CA VAL A 49 7.41 10.39 12.84
C VAL A 49 7.94 9.04 13.35
N ASP A 50 7.03 8.07 13.47
CA ASP A 50 7.42 6.66 13.57
C ASP A 50 8.07 6.23 12.25
N LEU A 51 9.38 6.41 12.20
CA LEU A 51 10.19 6.11 11.04
C LEU A 51 10.18 4.62 10.69
N GLY A 52 9.94 3.74 11.69
CA GLY A 52 9.80 2.31 11.43
C GLY A 52 8.52 2.02 10.68
N ALA A 53 7.39 2.54 11.18
CA ALA A 53 6.11 2.44 10.49
C ALA A 53 6.13 3.10 9.10
N PHE A 54 6.83 4.23 8.96
CA PHE A 54 6.99 4.92 7.67
C PHE A 54 7.84 4.13 6.67
N LEU A 55 8.96 3.53 7.09
CA LEU A 55 9.89 2.84 6.17
C LEU A 55 9.47 1.40 5.87
N PHE A 56 8.81 0.72 6.81
CA PHE A 56 8.60 -0.73 6.77
C PHE A 56 7.14 -1.16 6.92
N GLY A 57 6.23 -0.21 7.14
CA GLY A 57 4.84 -0.49 7.42
C GLY A 57 4.56 -0.72 8.91
N SER A 58 3.29 -0.66 9.28
CA SER A 58 2.80 -0.95 10.63
C SER A 58 2.21 -2.37 10.70
N GLU A 59 1.90 -2.87 11.89
CA GLU A 59 0.99 -4.02 11.98
C GLU A 59 -0.35 -3.69 11.32
N ARG A 60 -0.98 -4.67 10.68
CA ARG A 60 -2.27 -4.50 10.01
C ARG A 60 -3.33 -4.18 11.05
N ALA A 61 -3.88 -2.98 11.00
CA ALA A 61 -4.93 -2.56 11.90
C ALA A 61 -6.27 -3.23 11.53
N ASN A 62 -7.18 -3.34 12.49
CA ASN A 62 -8.57 -3.67 12.17
C ASN A 62 -9.21 -2.45 11.48
N LEU A 63 -9.47 -2.57 10.18
CA LEU A 63 -10.01 -1.49 9.35
C LEU A 63 -11.54 -1.36 9.42
N ASP A 64 -12.24 -2.25 10.12
CA ASP A 64 -13.70 -2.21 10.23
C ASP A 64 -14.21 -0.92 10.87
N LEU A 65 -13.40 -0.26 11.72
CA LEU A 65 -13.72 1.03 12.32
C LEU A 65 -13.97 2.13 11.26
N TYR A 66 -13.32 2.05 10.10
CA TYR A 66 -13.39 3.06 9.04
C TYR A 66 -14.45 2.75 7.98
N ARG A 67 -15.09 1.59 8.07
CA ARG A 67 -16.12 1.15 7.13
C ARG A 67 -17.29 2.14 7.01
N PRO A 68 -17.88 2.69 8.08
CA PRO A 68 -19.01 3.62 7.96
C PRO A 68 -18.65 4.85 7.13
N LEU A 69 -17.45 5.39 7.37
CA LEU A 69 -16.92 6.53 6.64
C LEU A 69 -16.79 6.23 5.14
N LEU A 70 -16.17 5.10 4.82
CA LEU A 70 -16.00 4.69 3.42
C LEU A 70 -17.35 4.41 2.73
N VAL A 71 -18.38 3.95 3.47
CA VAL A 71 -19.72 3.70 2.92
C VAL A 71 -20.33 5.02 2.43
N GLU A 72 -20.21 6.07 3.24
CA GLU A 72 -20.67 7.41 2.90
C GLU A 72 -19.91 7.97 1.68
N MET A 73 -18.58 7.95 1.73
CA MET A 73 -17.73 8.49 0.66
C MET A 73 -17.91 7.79 -0.69
N GLN A 74 -18.14 6.47 -0.69
CA GLN A 74 -18.26 5.62 -1.87
C GLN A 74 -19.71 5.36 -2.29
N GLY A 75 -20.69 5.94 -1.59
CA GLY A 75 -22.12 5.84 -1.90
C GLY A 75 -22.68 4.42 -1.78
N ASN A 76 -22.15 3.62 -0.84
CA ASN A 76 -22.54 2.23 -0.60
C ASN A 76 -22.53 1.33 -1.87
N THR A 77 -21.56 1.53 -2.75
CA THR A 77 -21.35 0.68 -3.94
C THR A 77 -19.98 0.02 -3.88
N CYS A 78 -19.82 -1.17 -4.45
CA CYS A 78 -18.54 -1.85 -4.54
C CYS A 78 -17.60 -1.06 -5.44
N PHE A 79 -16.37 -0.83 -5.00
CA PHE A 79 -15.39 -0.08 -5.76
C PHE A 79 -15.09 -0.74 -7.13
N TYR A 80 -15.05 -2.06 -7.15
CA TYR A 80 -14.64 -2.85 -8.32
C TYR A 80 -15.79 -3.10 -9.31
N CYS A 81 -16.92 -3.64 -8.85
CA CYS A 81 -18.05 -3.99 -9.73
C CYS A 81 -19.17 -2.96 -9.76
N THR A 82 -19.09 -1.90 -8.95
CA THR A 82 -20.09 -0.81 -8.85
C THR A 82 -21.50 -1.22 -8.40
N ALA A 83 -21.73 -2.50 -8.10
CA ALA A 83 -23.00 -2.97 -7.55
C ALA A 83 -23.23 -2.43 -6.12
N ARG A 84 -24.50 -2.27 -5.72
CA ARG A 84 -24.85 -1.89 -4.34
C ARG A 84 -24.31 -2.91 -3.34
N LEU A 85 -23.79 -2.41 -2.23
CA LEU A 85 -23.25 -3.25 -1.17
C LEU A 85 -24.34 -3.62 -0.15
N GLY A 86 -24.41 -4.91 0.16
CA GLY A 86 -24.95 -5.40 1.43
C GLY A 86 -23.81 -5.51 2.43
N ARG A 87 -23.33 -6.73 2.68
CA ARG A 87 -22.04 -6.93 3.38
C ARG A 87 -20.88 -6.54 2.48
N SER A 88 -19.99 -5.70 2.98
CA SER A 88 -18.79 -5.23 2.30
C SER A 88 -17.55 -5.60 3.11
N ASP A 89 -16.36 -5.32 2.60
CA ASP A 89 -15.08 -5.33 3.31
C ASP A 89 -14.24 -4.10 2.91
N VAL A 90 -13.40 -3.62 3.84
CA VAL A 90 -12.37 -2.63 3.52
C VAL A 90 -11.19 -3.36 2.88
N ASP A 91 -10.87 -3.02 1.63
CA ASP A 91 -9.74 -3.58 0.89
C ASP A 91 -8.69 -2.49 0.62
N HIS A 92 -7.42 -2.91 0.53
CA HIS A 92 -6.32 -2.08 0.08
C HIS A 92 -6.27 -2.11 -1.44
N PHE A 93 -6.51 -0.98 -2.10
CA PHE A 93 -6.46 -0.88 -3.56
C PHE A 93 -5.12 -1.40 -4.11
N ILE A 94 -4.01 -0.89 -3.57
CA ILE A 94 -2.69 -1.52 -3.71
C ILE A 94 -2.55 -2.55 -2.59
N PRO A 95 -2.36 -3.85 -2.91
CA PRO A 95 -2.27 -4.90 -1.90
C PRO A 95 -1.27 -4.65 -0.79
N TRP A 96 -1.64 -5.02 0.43
CA TRP A 96 -0.79 -4.96 1.62
C TRP A 96 0.60 -5.60 1.41
N SER A 97 0.63 -6.75 0.72
CA SER A 97 1.87 -7.47 0.37
C SER A 97 2.85 -6.67 -0.49
N LYS A 98 2.40 -5.57 -1.13
CA LYS A 98 3.21 -4.67 -1.97
C LYS A 98 3.42 -3.30 -1.33
N TYR A 99 2.46 -2.84 -0.54
CA TYR A 99 2.49 -1.54 0.12
C TYR A 99 1.86 -1.68 1.52
N PRO A 100 2.64 -2.10 2.53
CA PRO A 100 2.14 -2.46 3.86
C PRO A 100 1.88 -1.22 4.73
N HIS A 101 1.19 -0.23 4.17
CA HIS A 101 0.80 0.98 4.89
C HIS A 101 -0.72 1.10 4.90
N ASP A 102 -1.26 1.24 6.11
CA ASP A 102 -2.67 1.52 6.36
C ASP A 102 -2.97 3.00 6.13
N LEU A 103 -2.80 3.45 4.87
CA LEU A 103 -3.15 4.81 4.46
C LEU A 103 -4.57 4.86 3.94
N GLY A 104 -5.40 5.74 4.51
CA GLY A 104 -6.83 5.84 4.18
C GLY A 104 -7.12 6.04 2.68
N HIS A 105 -6.26 6.78 1.98
CA HIS A 105 -6.38 6.98 0.52
C HIS A 105 -6.17 5.70 -0.31
N ASN A 106 -5.54 4.67 0.26
CA ASN A 106 -5.40 3.35 -0.36
C ASN A 106 -6.61 2.45 -0.07
N PHE A 107 -7.50 2.82 0.85
CA PHE A 107 -8.66 1.99 1.19
C PHE A 107 -9.83 2.21 0.24
N VAL A 108 -10.51 1.11 -0.08
CA VAL A 108 -11.73 1.06 -0.87
C VAL A 108 -12.72 0.09 -0.24
N LEU A 109 -14.02 0.28 -0.45
CA LEU A 109 -15.02 -0.74 -0.08
C LEU A 109 -15.25 -1.72 -1.22
N ALA A 110 -15.20 -3.00 -0.93
CA ALA A 110 -15.43 -4.07 -1.90
C ALA A 110 -16.49 -5.05 -1.42
N CYS A 111 -17.21 -5.66 -2.35
CA CYS A 111 -17.99 -6.86 -2.04
C CYS A 111 -17.05 -8.07 -1.90
N ALA A 112 -17.44 -9.06 -1.10
CA ALA A 112 -16.62 -10.25 -0.86
C ALA A 112 -16.15 -10.97 -2.15
N PRO A 113 -16.98 -11.13 -3.21
CA PRO A 113 -16.52 -11.75 -4.46
C PRO A 113 -15.38 -10.98 -5.13
N CYS A 114 -15.49 -9.65 -5.22
CA CYS A 114 -14.44 -8.83 -5.84
C CYS A 114 -13.16 -8.82 -5.00
N ASN A 115 -13.29 -8.65 -3.68
CA ASN A 115 -12.15 -8.65 -2.75
C ASN A 115 -11.38 -9.98 -2.84
N HIS A 116 -12.10 -11.11 -2.77
CA HIS A 116 -11.50 -12.44 -2.87
C HIS A 116 -10.93 -12.76 -4.26
N SER A 117 -11.49 -12.20 -5.34
CA SER A 117 -10.90 -12.32 -6.68
C SER A 117 -9.62 -11.51 -6.82
N LYS A 118 -9.52 -10.35 -6.15
CA LYS A 118 -8.35 -9.48 -6.24
C LYS A 118 -7.18 -10.04 -5.44
N ARG A 119 -7.41 -10.47 -4.19
CA ARG A 119 -6.35 -10.95 -3.28
C ARG A 119 -5.17 -9.96 -3.24
N ASP A 120 -3.95 -10.49 -3.43
CA ASP A 120 -2.68 -9.78 -3.53
C ASP A 120 -2.33 -9.26 -4.94
N LEU A 121 -3.28 -9.31 -5.88
CA LEU A 121 -3.09 -8.82 -7.24
C LEU A 121 -3.35 -7.32 -7.34
N LEU A 122 -2.67 -6.67 -8.28
CA LEU A 122 -3.00 -5.30 -8.67
C LEU A 122 -4.31 -5.30 -9.46
N ALA A 123 -5.18 -4.34 -9.17
CA ALA A 123 -6.41 -4.14 -9.93
C ALA A 123 -6.10 -3.66 -11.37
N ASP A 124 -7.05 -3.88 -12.29
CA ASP A 124 -6.84 -3.53 -13.69
C ASP A 124 -6.83 -2.00 -13.92
N HIS A 125 -6.49 -1.60 -15.15
CA HIS A 125 -6.35 -0.20 -15.52
C HIS A 125 -7.60 0.65 -15.23
N ARG A 126 -8.81 0.11 -15.46
CA ARG A 126 -10.07 0.82 -15.24
C ARG A 126 -10.32 1.08 -13.76
N HIS A 127 -10.04 0.10 -12.90
CA HIS A 127 -10.12 0.29 -11.44
C HIS A 127 -9.09 1.30 -10.96
N ARG A 128 -7.88 1.29 -11.55
CA ARG A 128 -6.85 2.28 -11.24
C ARG A 128 -7.27 3.70 -11.63
N GLU A 129 -7.77 3.91 -12.84
CA GLU A 129 -8.24 5.23 -13.26
C GLU A 129 -9.34 5.76 -12.35
N ARG A 130 -10.28 4.89 -11.96
CA ARG A 130 -11.31 5.22 -10.99
C ARG A 130 -10.72 5.59 -9.62
N TRP A 131 -9.72 4.86 -9.15
CA TRP A 131 -9.09 5.10 -7.86
C TRP A 131 -8.33 6.43 -7.85
N LEU A 132 -7.58 6.70 -8.92
CA LEU A 132 -6.90 7.97 -9.15
C LEU A 132 -7.87 9.13 -9.19
N ARG A 133 -8.92 9.03 -10.01
CA ARG A 133 -9.94 10.07 -10.13
C ARG A 133 -10.62 10.34 -8.80
N ARG A 134 -10.98 9.29 -8.05
CA ARG A 134 -11.52 9.45 -6.69
C ARG A 134 -10.56 10.22 -5.79
N ASN A 135 -9.28 9.87 -5.78
CA ASN A 135 -8.29 10.53 -4.93
C ASN A 135 -8.01 11.97 -5.38
N GLN A 136 -8.08 12.27 -6.68
CA GLN A 136 -7.98 13.64 -7.21
C GLN A 136 -9.20 14.49 -6.83
N ASP A 137 -10.41 13.95 -7.04
CA ASP A 137 -11.65 14.68 -6.86
C ASP A 137 -12.03 14.84 -5.38
N LYS A 138 -11.76 13.80 -4.57
CA LYS A 138 -12.21 13.72 -3.17
C LYS A 138 -11.10 13.61 -2.13
N GLY A 139 -9.83 13.45 -2.53
CA GLY A 139 -8.74 13.15 -1.58
C GLY A 139 -8.57 14.20 -0.48
N ALA A 140 -8.73 15.49 -0.80
CA ALA A 140 -8.64 16.55 0.20
C ALA A 140 -9.76 16.46 1.25
N GLN A 141 -10.99 16.21 0.80
CA GLN A 141 -12.13 15.97 1.70
C GLN A 141 -11.89 14.72 2.55
N MET A 142 -11.45 13.62 1.93
CA MET A 142 -11.15 12.37 2.63
C MET A 142 -10.07 12.57 3.69
N SER A 143 -9.05 13.38 3.41
CA SER A 143 -7.99 13.70 4.38
C SER A 143 -8.53 14.38 5.63
N ALA A 144 -9.46 15.33 5.49
CA ALA A 144 -10.09 16.00 6.64
C ALA A 144 -10.86 14.99 7.51
N GLU A 145 -11.68 14.14 6.88
CA GLU A 145 -12.45 13.12 7.60
C GLU A 145 -11.55 12.04 8.25
N PHE A 146 -10.44 11.67 7.61
CA PHE A 146 -9.44 10.74 8.17
C PHE A 146 -8.67 11.34 9.34
N GLN A 147 -8.38 12.65 9.30
CA GLN A 147 -7.73 13.36 10.39
C GLN A 147 -8.57 13.28 11.67
N ASP A 148 -9.88 13.48 11.56
CA ASP A 148 -10.81 13.42 12.70
C ASP A 148 -10.87 12.03 13.33
N LEU A 149 -10.83 10.98 12.51
CA LEU A 149 -10.79 9.58 12.96
C LEU A 149 -9.37 9.08 13.32
N ARG A 150 -8.36 9.95 13.26
CA ARG A 150 -6.94 9.61 13.46
C ARG A 150 -6.48 8.45 12.57
N LEU A 151 -7.04 8.31 11.37
CA LEU A 151 -6.59 7.36 10.38
C LEU A 151 -5.37 7.93 9.66
N PRO A 152 -4.21 7.23 9.63
CA PRO A 152 -3.07 7.65 8.84
C PRO A 152 -3.47 7.83 7.37
N HIS A 153 -3.04 8.94 6.78
CA HIS A 153 -3.39 9.26 5.39
C HIS A 153 -2.29 10.11 4.75
N ASP A 154 -1.98 9.81 3.49
CA ASP A 154 -1.08 10.61 2.67
C ASP A 154 -1.58 10.59 1.23
N LEU A 155 -2.21 11.70 0.81
CA LEU A 155 -2.75 11.85 -0.54
C LEU A 155 -1.62 11.87 -1.57
N THR A 156 -0.57 12.64 -1.30
CA THR A 156 0.57 12.81 -2.20
C THR A 156 1.33 11.50 -2.38
N GLY A 157 1.60 10.80 -1.28
CA GLY A 157 2.21 9.47 -1.30
C GLY A 157 1.36 8.47 -2.08
N SER A 158 0.05 8.43 -1.83
CA SER A 158 -0.86 7.51 -2.52
C SER A 158 -0.89 7.76 -4.04
N LEU A 159 -0.95 9.03 -4.48
CA LEU A 159 -0.88 9.40 -5.90
C LEU A 159 0.49 9.08 -6.51
N THR A 160 1.57 9.22 -5.75
CA THR A 160 2.93 8.89 -6.21
C THR A 160 3.12 7.39 -6.40
N VAL A 161 2.65 6.56 -5.45
CA VAL A 161 2.70 5.10 -5.59
C VAL A 161 1.83 4.63 -6.77
N ALA A 162 0.68 5.29 -6.99
CA ALA A 162 -0.13 5.09 -8.19
C ALA A 162 0.64 5.32 -9.49
N ALA A 163 1.49 6.35 -9.50
CA ALA A 163 2.31 6.74 -10.65
C ALA A 163 3.48 5.78 -10.88
N CYS A 164 4.14 5.31 -9.81
CA CYS A 164 5.26 4.37 -9.89
C CYS A 164 4.84 2.97 -10.36
N SER A 165 3.61 2.55 -10.04
CA SER A 165 3.04 1.27 -10.47
C SER A 165 2.85 1.14 -12.00
N LEU A 166 3.02 2.23 -12.76
CA LEU A 166 2.72 2.32 -14.20
C LEU A 166 3.92 2.22 -15.13
N PHE A 167 5.14 2.40 -14.61
CA PHE A 167 6.34 2.42 -15.43
C PHE A 167 7.47 1.71 -14.71
N PRO A 168 7.71 0.41 -14.97
CA PRO A 168 8.89 -0.27 -14.45
C PRO A 168 10.22 0.42 -14.86
N GLY A 169 10.19 1.35 -15.82
CA GLY A 169 11.36 2.09 -16.31
C GLY A 169 11.58 3.54 -15.82
N ARG A 170 10.72 4.13 -14.97
CA ARG A 170 10.91 5.52 -14.49
C ARG A 170 11.05 5.70 -12.98
N CYS A 171 10.95 4.64 -12.19
CA CYS A 171 11.24 4.70 -10.76
C CYS A 171 12.76 4.79 -10.53
N ARG A 172 13.37 5.96 -10.77
CA ARG A 172 14.73 6.25 -10.29
C ARG A 172 14.64 6.42 -8.77
N ARG A 173 14.87 5.32 -8.04
CA ARG A 173 15.00 5.11 -6.58
C ARG A 173 13.85 4.28 -6.00
N GLY A 174 14.11 3.00 -5.76
CA GLY A 174 13.27 2.10 -4.97
C GLY A 174 12.95 0.76 -5.69
N PRO A 175 13.04 -0.40 -5.01
CA PRO A 175 12.84 -1.70 -5.63
C PRO A 175 11.35 -2.04 -5.67
N LEU A 176 10.64 -1.63 -6.72
CA LEU A 176 9.31 -2.19 -6.99
C LEU A 176 9.46 -3.32 -8.01
N VAL A 177 9.24 -4.54 -7.52
CA VAL A 177 9.31 -5.82 -8.21
C VAL A 177 8.31 -5.83 -9.37
N GLU A 178 8.75 -6.29 -10.55
CA GLU A 178 7.94 -6.46 -11.77
C GLU A 178 6.58 -7.10 -11.44
N CYS A 179 5.48 -6.39 -11.73
CA CYS A 179 4.13 -6.85 -11.47
C CYS A 179 3.40 -7.15 -12.78
N ARG A 180 2.95 -8.40 -12.96
CA ARG A 180 1.99 -8.78 -14.00
C ARG A 180 0.61 -8.21 -13.67
N ILE A 181 0.06 -7.42 -14.58
CA ILE A 181 -1.34 -6.97 -14.56
C ILE A 181 -2.19 -8.06 -15.22
N ILE A 182 -3.26 -8.52 -14.57
CA ILE A 182 -4.19 -9.52 -15.15
C ILE A 182 -5.62 -8.92 -15.11
N PRO A 183 -6.40 -9.01 -16.20
CA PRO A 183 -7.78 -8.52 -16.20
C PRO A 183 -8.65 -9.33 -15.23
N MET A 184 -9.35 -8.62 -14.35
CA MET A 184 -10.33 -9.19 -13.41
C MET A 184 -11.63 -9.52 -14.16
N ALA A 185 -12.19 -10.70 -13.93
CA ALA A 185 -13.41 -11.14 -14.61
C ALA A 185 -14.61 -10.26 -14.19
N GLU A 186 -15.31 -9.69 -15.18
CA GLU A 186 -16.59 -9.01 -14.96
C GLU A 186 -17.62 -10.02 -14.43
N PRO A 187 -18.38 -9.71 -13.36
CA PRO A 187 -19.49 -10.55 -12.96
C PRO A 187 -20.54 -10.51 -14.07
N ARG A 188 -20.95 -11.69 -14.54
CA ARG A 188 -22.06 -11.81 -15.49
C ARG A 188 -23.31 -11.18 -14.85
N ARG A 189 -23.98 -10.34 -15.64
CA ARG A 189 -25.22 -9.64 -15.28
C ARG A 189 -26.31 -10.59 -14.81
#